data_AF-A0A256ZDK4-F1
#
_entry.id   AF-A0A256ZDK4-F1
#
_cell.length_a   1.000
_cell.length_b   1.000
_cell.length_c   1.000
_cell.angle_alpha   90.00
_cell.angle_beta   90.00
_cell.angle_gamma   90.00
#
_symmetry.space_group_name_H-M   'P 1'
#
loop_
_entity.id
_entity.type
_entity.pdbx_description
1 polymer ?
#
loop_
_entity_poly.entity_id
_entity_poly.type
_entity_poly.pdbx_seq_one_letter_code
_entity_poly.pdbx_strand_id
1 'polypeptide(L)'
;MRFDLTLALADRPGQLLKALEPIAKNGGNIISIIHEREKPAEGFVPVSLVVDFPSKWNLRKTIEDLKSLGVAIVKSEEIVELKRLTLIVIGRMGIKRLIESKLENVRITSFEVSAPTTKEACVKLDLEVPTESVDAVMDELKKVSKEENAILISPV
;
A
#
# COMPACT_ATOMS: atom_id res chain seq x y z
N MET A 1 5.25 -0.94 8.42
CA MET A 1 4.40 -1.68 7.47
C MET A 1 3.02 -1.84 8.09
N ARG A 2 1.94 -1.63 7.35
CA ARG A 2 0.57 -1.69 7.88
C ARG A 2 -0.10 -3.00 7.46
N PHE A 3 -0.82 -3.64 8.38
CA PHE A 3 -1.54 -4.88 8.11
C PHE A 3 -2.98 -4.81 8.58
N ASP A 4 -3.88 -5.35 7.75
CA ASP A 4 -5.26 -5.69 8.11
C ASP A 4 -5.29 -7.16 8.57
N LEU A 5 -5.56 -7.35 9.85
CA LEU A 5 -5.63 -8.66 10.50
C LEU A 5 -7.06 -8.93 10.96
N THR A 6 -7.58 -10.12 10.68
CA THR A 6 -8.83 -10.60 11.29
C THR A 6 -8.53 -11.81 12.15
N LEU A 7 -8.83 -11.72 13.44
CA LEU A 7 -8.68 -12.81 14.41
C LEU A 7 -10.05 -13.42 14.70
N ALA A 8 -10.12 -14.74 14.81
CA ALA A 8 -11.28 -15.44 15.36
C ALA A 8 -11.00 -15.76 16.83
N LEU A 9 -11.66 -15.02 17.73
CA LEU A 9 -11.48 -15.17 19.18
C LEU A 9 -12.60 -16.01 19.76
N ALA A 10 -12.30 -16.91 20.70
CA ALA A 10 -13.36 -17.62 21.42
C ALA A 10 -14.25 -16.61 22.17
N ASP A 11 -15.56 -16.86 22.23
CA ASP A 11 -16.50 -15.99 22.95
C ASP A 11 -16.43 -16.22 24.47
N ARG A 12 -15.33 -15.77 25.09
CA ARG A 12 -15.07 -15.86 26.53
C ARG A 12 -14.35 -14.60 27.03
N PRO A 13 -14.53 -14.23 28.32
CA PRO A 13 -13.83 -13.09 28.90
C PRO A 13 -12.30 -13.17 28.75
N GLY A 14 -11.66 -12.03 28.47
CA GLY A 14 -10.21 -11.90 28.41
C GLY A 14 -9.55 -12.36 27.10
N GLN A 15 -10.29 -12.91 26.13
CA GLN A 15 -9.72 -13.41 24.88
C GLN A 15 -9.12 -12.30 24.01
N LEU A 16 -9.78 -11.15 23.93
CA LEU A 16 -9.22 -9.97 23.24
C LEU A 16 -7.88 -9.55 23.87
N LEU A 17 -7.83 -9.42 25.19
CA LEU A 17 -6.60 -9.02 25.88
C LEU A 17 -5.43 -9.99 25.58
N LYS A 18 -5.69 -11.30 25.62
CA LYS A 18 -4.70 -12.34 25.28
C LYS A 18 -4.21 -12.23 23.85
N ALA A 19 -5.08 -11.86 22.91
CA ALA A 19 -4.70 -11.68 21.50
C ALA A 19 -3.89 -10.39 21.27
N LEU A 20 -4.14 -9.33 22.03
CA LEU A 20 -3.40 -8.07 21.90
C LEU A 20 -1.99 -8.13 22.51
N GLU A 21 -1.78 -8.98 23.52
CA GLU A 21 -0.50 -9.08 24.22
C GLU A 21 0.68 -9.46 23.28
N PRO A 22 0.59 -10.48 22.41
CA PRO A 22 1.62 -10.76 21.40
C PRO A 22 1.88 -9.61 20.43
N ILE A 23 0.84 -8.87 20.04
CA ILE A 23 0.96 -7.74 19.11
C ILE A 23 1.80 -6.65 19.78
N ALA A 24 1.45 -6.27 21.01
CA ALA A 24 2.19 -5.26 21.77
C ALA A 24 3.62 -5.72 22.09
N LYS A 25 3.81 -6.96 22.53
CA LYS A 25 5.12 -7.55 22.86
C LYS A 25 6.09 -7.51 21.67
N ASN A 26 5.58 -7.74 20.46
CA ASN A 26 6.38 -7.73 19.24
C ASN A 26 6.46 -6.34 18.58
N GLY A 27 6.04 -5.27 19.27
CA GLY A 27 6.18 -3.89 18.82
C GLY A 27 5.14 -3.46 17.79
N GLY A 28 4.02 -4.18 17.66
CA GLY A 28 2.90 -3.79 16.82
C GLY A 28 2.14 -2.59 17.41
N ASN A 29 2.01 -1.52 16.63
CA ASN A 29 1.20 -0.36 16.97
C ASN A 29 -0.21 -0.52 16.40
N ILE A 30 -1.21 -0.65 17.25
CA ILE A 30 -2.59 -0.89 16.84
C ILE A 30 -3.25 0.44 16.50
N ILE A 31 -3.68 0.58 15.25
CA ILE A 31 -4.33 1.79 14.70
C ILE A 31 -5.83 1.76 14.93
N SER A 32 -6.45 0.59 14.73
CA SER A 32 -7.89 0.41 14.95
C SER A 32 -8.22 -1.01 15.36
N ILE A 33 -9.27 -1.15 16.15
CA ILE A 33 -9.86 -2.44 16.56
C ILE A 33 -11.36 -2.36 16.31
N ILE A 34 -11.90 -3.34 15.60
CA ILE A 34 -13.34 -3.51 15.37
C ILE A 34 -13.72 -4.89 15.87
N HIS A 35 -14.69 -4.93 16.78
CA HIS A 35 -15.18 -6.16 17.40
C HIS A 35 -16.67 -6.28 17.13
N GLU A 36 -17.05 -7.16 16.21
CA GLU A 36 -18.42 -7.35 15.77
C GLU A 36 -19.01 -8.63 16.38
N ARG A 37 -19.91 -8.48 17.35
CA ARG A 37 -20.61 -9.59 18.00
C ARG A 37 -21.86 -10.07 17.25
N GLU A 38 -22.26 -9.38 16.18
CA GLU A 38 -23.56 -9.60 15.53
C GLU A 38 -23.60 -10.79 14.54
N LYS A 39 -22.46 -11.48 14.31
CA LYS A 39 -22.38 -12.72 13.52
C LYS A 39 -21.47 -13.77 14.18
N PRO A 40 -21.86 -14.34 15.33
CA PRO A 40 -21.10 -15.43 15.91
C PRO A 40 -21.20 -16.66 15.00
N ALA A 41 -20.08 -17.03 14.38
CA ALA A 41 -19.93 -18.33 13.74
C ALA A 41 -19.32 -19.28 14.78
N GLU A 42 -20.05 -20.35 15.13
CA GLU A 42 -19.51 -21.48 15.88
C GLU A 42 -18.76 -21.14 17.20
N GLY A 43 -19.21 -20.11 17.95
CA GLY A 43 -18.60 -19.73 19.24
C GLY A 43 -17.33 -18.89 19.13
N PHE A 44 -17.03 -18.37 17.94
CA PHE A 44 -15.97 -17.39 17.71
C PHE A 44 -16.53 -16.01 17.36
N VAL A 45 -15.85 -14.98 17.82
CA VAL A 45 -16.13 -13.58 17.50
C VAL A 45 -14.98 -13.03 16.63
N PRO A 46 -15.27 -12.53 15.42
CA PRO A 46 -14.26 -11.90 14.58
C PRO A 46 -13.84 -10.55 15.18
N VAL A 47 -12.54 -10.33 15.22
CA VAL A 47 -11.94 -9.05 15.59
C VAL A 47 -11.01 -8.61 14.48
N SER A 48 -11.36 -7.50 13.84
CA SER A 48 -10.55 -6.87 12.80
C SER A 48 -9.64 -5.81 13.41
N LEU A 49 -8.37 -5.83 13.02
CA LEU A 49 -7.30 -5.02 13.56
C LEU A 49 -6.51 -4.41 12.41
N VAL A 50 -6.26 -3.10 12.48
CA VAL A 50 -5.24 -2.47 11.64
C VAL A 50 -4.02 -2.24 12.51
N VAL A 51 -2.88 -2.81 12.13
CA VAL A 51 -1.65 -2.79 12.95
C VAL A 51 -0.45 -2.39 12.11
N ASP A 52 0.32 -1.43 12.61
CA ASP A 52 1.63 -1.07 12.06
C ASP A 52 2.71 -1.90 12.75
N PHE A 53 3.46 -2.68 11.98
CA PHE A 53 4.63 -3.42 12.43
C PHE A 53 5.93 -2.74 11.99
N PRO A 54 6.99 -2.75 12.85
CA PRO A 54 8.30 -2.22 12.49
C PRO A 54 8.97 -2.97 11.34
N SER A 55 8.74 -4.29 11.24
CA SER A 55 9.33 -5.13 10.19
C SER A 55 8.52 -6.41 9.93
N LYS A 56 8.81 -7.10 8.82
CA LYS A 56 8.26 -8.44 8.52
C LYS A 56 8.59 -9.47 9.59
N TRP A 57 9.73 -9.33 10.28
CA TRP A 57 10.11 -10.22 11.36
C TRP A 57 9.18 -10.08 12.57
N ASN A 58 8.85 -8.85 12.96
CA ASN A 58 7.92 -8.57 14.07
C ASN A 58 6.51 -9.13 13.80
N LEU A 59 6.00 -8.97 12.57
CA LEU A 59 4.75 -9.58 12.14
C LEU A 59 4.81 -11.10 12.28
N ARG A 60 5.86 -11.73 11.75
CA ARG A 60 6.02 -13.19 11.79
C ARG A 60 6.01 -13.71 13.23
N LYS A 61 6.75 -13.04 14.13
CA LYS A 61 6.75 -13.39 15.57
C LYS A 61 5.38 -13.25 16.21
N THR A 62 4.66 -12.19 15.88
CA THR A 62 3.28 -11.99 16.33
C THR A 62 2.35 -13.11 15.89
N ILE A 63 2.44 -13.52 14.61
CA ILE A 63 1.65 -14.63 14.07
C ILE A 63 2.00 -15.96 14.75
N GLU A 64 3.29 -16.23 14.99
CA GLU A 64 3.76 -17.42 15.72
C GLU A 64 3.21 -17.46 17.15
N ASP A 65 3.31 -16.35 17.88
CA ASP A 65 2.83 -16.22 19.25
C ASP A 65 1.30 -16.37 19.33
N LEU A 66 0.53 -15.71 18.44
CA LEU A 66 -0.93 -15.85 18.36
C LEU A 66 -1.37 -17.29 18.12
N LYS A 67 -0.69 -18.00 17.21
CA LYS A 67 -0.96 -19.43 16.96
C LYS A 67 -0.68 -20.28 18.20
N SER A 68 0.39 -20.00 18.93
CA SER A 68 0.72 -20.73 20.17
C SER A 68 -0.33 -20.54 21.28
N LEU A 69 -1.05 -19.42 21.26
CA LEU A 69 -2.17 -19.13 22.17
C LEU A 69 -3.50 -19.75 21.71
N GLY A 70 -3.52 -20.45 20.57
CA GLY A 70 -4.73 -21.00 19.97
C GLY A 70 -5.64 -19.94 19.34
N VAL A 71 -5.11 -18.74 19.06
CA VAL A 71 -5.85 -17.68 18.36
C VAL A 71 -5.77 -17.93 16.87
N ALA A 72 -6.92 -18.15 16.24
CA ALA A 72 -7.00 -18.34 14.79
C ALA A 72 -6.93 -16.99 14.06
N ILE A 73 -6.11 -16.93 13.01
CA ILE A 73 -5.98 -15.76 12.13
C ILE A 73 -6.73 -16.08 10.84
N VAL A 74 -7.81 -15.36 10.60
CA VAL A 74 -8.69 -15.50 9.43
C VAL A 74 -8.14 -14.70 8.24
N LYS A 75 -7.62 -13.50 8.50
CA LYS A 75 -7.10 -12.58 7.47
C LYS A 75 -5.76 -11.99 7.94
N SER A 76 -4.82 -11.86 7.02
CA SER A 76 -3.56 -11.13 7.22
C SER A 76 -3.09 -10.56 5.90
N GLU A 77 -3.43 -9.29 5.63
CA GLU A 77 -3.12 -8.61 4.38
C GLU A 77 -2.32 -7.35 4.65
N GLU A 78 -1.28 -7.10 3.84
CA GLU A 78 -0.52 -5.86 3.90
C GLU A 78 -1.32 -4.72 3.25
N ILE A 79 -1.44 -3.60 3.96
CA ILE A 79 -2.03 -2.37 3.43
C ILE A 79 -0.90 -1.52 2.86
N VAL A 80 -0.83 -1.46 1.53
CA VAL A 80 0.07 -0.56 0.81
C VAL A 80 -0.62 0.77 0.63
N GLU A 81 -0.05 1.83 1.21
CA GLU A 81 -0.55 3.18 1.01
C GLU A 81 -0.14 3.69 -0.38
N LEU A 82 -1.14 4.08 -1.17
CA LEU A 82 -0.95 4.58 -2.53
C LEU A 82 -1.11 6.09 -2.55
N LYS A 83 -0.14 6.78 -3.15
CA LYS A 83 -0.20 8.21 -3.45
C LYS A 83 -0.62 8.41 -4.90
N ARG A 84 -1.53 9.36 -5.12
CA ARG A 84 -1.89 9.83 -6.46
C ARG A 84 -0.97 10.97 -6.88
N LEU A 85 -0.39 10.86 -8.08
CA LEU A 85 0.49 11.86 -8.68
C LEU A 85 -0.07 12.26 -10.04
N THR A 86 -0.16 13.56 -10.30
CA THR A 86 -0.48 14.10 -11.62
C THR A 86 0.76 14.75 -12.19
N LEU A 87 1.16 14.33 -13.38
CA LEU A 87 2.37 14.77 -14.06
C LEU A 87 2.00 15.31 -15.44
N ILE A 88 2.75 16.30 -15.91
CA ILE A 88 2.67 16.77 -17.30
C ILE A 88 4.05 16.63 -17.93
N VAL A 89 4.10 15.98 -19.08
CA VAL A 89 5.30 15.86 -19.91
C VAL A 89 5.09 16.61 -21.21
N ILE A 90 6.00 17.50 -21.56
CA ILE A 90 5.95 18.30 -22.80
C ILE A 90 7.20 18.00 -23.62
N GLY A 91 7.04 17.51 -24.85
CA GLY A 91 8.16 17.34 -25.76
C GLY A 91 7.92 16.32 -26.86
N ARG A 92 9.02 15.76 -27.40
CA ARG A 92 9.01 14.73 -28.44
C ARG A 92 8.82 13.31 -27.90
N MET A 93 8.62 13.19 -26.59
CA MET A 93 8.67 11.91 -25.90
C MET A 93 7.58 10.97 -26.40
N GLY A 94 7.99 9.79 -26.85
CA GLY A 94 7.06 8.71 -27.17
C GLY A 94 6.47 8.13 -25.89
N ILE A 95 5.13 8.16 -25.77
CA ILE A 95 4.37 7.52 -24.66
C ILE A 95 4.84 6.09 -24.40
N LYS A 96 5.28 5.40 -25.47
CA LYS A 96 5.82 4.04 -25.42
C LYS A 96 7.00 3.90 -24.45
N ARG A 97 7.92 4.85 -24.40
CA ARG A 97 9.13 4.78 -23.54
C ARG A 97 8.79 5.01 -22.06
N LEU A 98 7.72 5.74 -21.78
CA LEU A 98 7.17 5.92 -20.44
C LEU A 98 6.41 4.68 -19.95
N ILE A 99 5.72 3.99 -20.85
CA ILE A 99 5.04 2.72 -20.54
C ILE A 99 6.08 1.58 -20.40
N GLU A 100 7.15 1.64 -21.19
CA GLU A 100 8.25 0.68 -21.16
C GLU A 100 9.27 0.95 -20.04
N SER A 101 9.27 2.14 -19.45
CA SER A 101 10.12 2.38 -18.28
C SER A 101 9.63 1.46 -17.16
N LYS A 102 10.57 0.73 -16.57
CA LYS A 102 10.31 -0.31 -15.55
C LYS A 102 9.92 0.32 -14.22
N LEU A 103 8.81 1.04 -14.20
CA LEU A 103 8.21 1.56 -12.98
C LEU A 103 7.45 0.41 -12.31
N GLU A 104 8.19 -0.46 -11.64
CA GLU A 104 7.60 -1.53 -10.84
C GLU A 104 6.63 -0.93 -9.82
N ASN A 105 5.44 -1.54 -9.70
CA ASN A 105 4.36 -1.13 -8.80
C ASN A 105 3.73 0.25 -9.06
N VAL A 106 3.91 0.84 -10.25
CA VAL A 106 3.17 2.05 -10.65
C VAL A 106 1.97 1.70 -11.50
N ARG A 107 0.81 2.28 -11.17
CA ARG A 107 -0.42 2.14 -11.95
C ARG A 107 -0.77 3.46 -12.62
N ILE A 108 -0.88 3.47 -13.94
CA ILE A 108 -1.43 4.61 -14.69
C ILE A 108 -2.96 4.55 -14.55
N THR A 109 -3.57 5.55 -13.92
CA THR A 109 -5.02 5.65 -13.75
C THR A 109 -5.68 6.44 -14.89
N SER A 110 -4.97 7.42 -15.44
CA SER A 110 -5.44 8.22 -16.57
C SER A 110 -4.26 8.69 -17.42
N PHE A 111 -4.52 8.92 -18.71
CA PHE A 111 -3.60 9.63 -19.58
C PHE A 111 -4.39 10.50 -20.57
N GLU A 112 -3.92 11.72 -20.80
CA GLU A 112 -4.47 12.65 -21.79
C GLU A 112 -3.34 13.14 -22.69
N VAL A 113 -3.58 13.19 -24.00
CA VAL A 113 -2.58 13.60 -25.00
C VAL A 113 -3.13 14.75 -25.80
N SER A 114 -2.36 15.83 -25.88
CA SER A 114 -2.61 16.97 -26.75
C SER A 114 -1.38 17.18 -27.64
N ALA A 115 -1.55 17.04 -28.95
CA ALA A 115 -0.49 17.25 -29.93
C ALA A 115 -0.86 18.44 -30.84
N PRO A 116 -0.70 19.68 -30.35
CA PRO A 116 -1.04 20.88 -31.12
C PRO A 116 -0.11 21.08 -32.33
N THR A 117 1.06 20.44 -32.35
CA THR A 117 1.98 20.45 -33.49
C THR A 117 2.36 19.02 -33.89
N THR A 118 2.91 18.85 -35.09
CA THR A 118 3.42 17.53 -35.56
C THR A 118 4.71 17.09 -34.87
N LYS A 119 5.34 17.96 -34.06
CA LYS A 119 6.66 17.72 -33.45
C LYS A 119 6.65 17.66 -31.93
N GLU A 120 5.62 18.17 -31.27
CA GLU A 120 5.55 18.23 -29.81
C GLU A 120 4.18 17.77 -29.34
N ALA A 121 4.19 16.86 -28.37
CA ALA A 121 3.03 16.42 -27.64
C ALA A 121 3.14 16.84 -26.18
N CYS A 122 2.01 17.23 -25.61
CA CYS A 122 1.78 17.39 -24.20
C CYS A 122 1.03 16.16 -23.71
N VAL A 123 1.56 15.48 -22.70
CA VAL A 123 0.95 14.29 -22.11
C VAL A 123 0.74 14.57 -20.64
N LYS A 124 -0.51 14.54 -20.19
CA LYS A 124 -0.88 14.53 -18.78
C LYS A 124 -1.06 13.08 -18.34
N LEU A 125 -0.54 12.74 -17.18
CA LEU A 125 -0.55 11.39 -16.61
C LEU A 125 -1.02 11.45 -15.17
N ASP A 126 -1.99 10.62 -14.83
CA ASP A 126 -2.35 10.36 -13.44
C ASP A 126 -1.85 8.97 -13.06
N LEU A 127 -1.07 8.91 -11.98
CA LEU A 127 -0.41 7.71 -11.48
C LEU A 127 -0.87 7.41 -10.05
N GLU A 128 -1.03 6.13 -9.73
CA GLU A 128 -1.06 5.60 -8.37
C GLU A 128 0.27 4.89 -8.10
N VAL A 129 0.97 5.33 -7.06
CA VAL A 129 2.30 4.87 -6.70
C VAL A 129 2.35 4.55 -5.21
N PRO A 130 2.91 3.42 -4.77
CA PRO A 130 3.20 3.18 -3.36
C PRO A 130 3.95 4.36 -2.76
N THR A 131 3.52 4.86 -1.60
CA THR A 131 4.10 6.07 -0.98
C THR A 131 5.63 5.95 -0.83
N GLU A 132 6.13 4.76 -0.50
CA GLU A 132 7.57 4.46 -0.37
C GLU A 132 8.36 4.51 -1.69
N SER A 133 7.69 4.37 -2.83
CA SER A 133 8.31 4.35 -4.16
C SER A 133 8.22 5.68 -4.91
N VAL A 134 7.51 6.67 -4.36
CA VAL A 134 7.27 7.97 -5.02
C VAL A 134 8.58 8.63 -5.44
N ASP A 135 9.58 8.72 -4.56
CA ASP A 135 10.85 9.40 -4.86
C ASP A 135 11.61 8.69 -5.98
N ALA A 136 11.70 7.36 -5.92
CA ALA A 136 12.37 6.56 -6.94
C ALA A 136 11.70 6.70 -8.32
N VAL A 137 10.37 6.70 -8.36
CA VAL A 137 9.59 6.90 -9.59
C VAL A 137 9.81 8.30 -10.15
N MET A 138 9.81 9.32 -9.30
CA MET A 138 10.05 10.71 -9.72
C MET A 138 11.47 10.91 -10.27
N ASP A 139 12.48 10.26 -9.71
CA ASP A 139 13.86 10.36 -10.18
C ASP A 139 14.06 9.67 -11.53
N GLU A 140 13.46 8.50 -11.75
CA GLU A 140 13.48 7.82 -13.05
C GLU A 140 12.76 8.66 -14.12
N LEU A 141 11.61 9.24 -13.80
CA LEU A 141 10.87 10.11 -14.72
C LEU A 141 11.68 11.37 -15.10
N LYS A 142 12.36 11.98 -14.13
CA LYS A 142 13.26 13.13 -14.40
C LYS A 142 14.41 12.73 -15.32
N LYS A 143 14.99 11.53 -15.12
CA LYS A 143 16.07 11.00 -15.96
C LYS A 143 15.60 10.77 -17.40
N VAL A 144 14.49 10.05 -17.58
CA VAL A 144 13.91 9.79 -18.91
C VAL A 144 13.56 11.09 -19.63
N SER A 145 13.00 12.07 -18.91
CA SER A 145 12.65 13.37 -19.49
C SER A 145 13.88 14.14 -19.99
N LYS A 146 15.01 14.08 -19.26
CA LYS A 146 16.27 14.68 -19.71
C LYS A 146 16.84 14.00 -20.95
N GLU A 147 16.79 12.67 -21.01
CA GLU A 147 17.28 11.90 -22.18
C GLU A 147 16.49 12.24 -23.45
N GLU A 148 15.20 12.51 -23.31
CA GLU A 148 14.28 12.82 -24.42
C GLU A 148 14.15 14.31 -24.73
N ASN A 149 14.92 15.16 -24.04
CA ASN A 149 14.81 16.61 -24.13
C ASN A 149 13.36 17.11 -23.94
N ALA A 150 12.66 16.50 -22.98
CA ALA A 150 11.29 16.79 -22.59
C ALA A 150 11.24 17.52 -21.24
N ILE A 151 10.21 18.34 -21.06
CA ILE A 151 9.95 19.06 -19.81
C ILE A 151 8.98 18.24 -18.98
N LEU A 152 9.39 17.85 -17.77
CA LEU A 152 8.54 17.22 -16.77
C LEU A 152 8.07 18.28 -15.76
N ILE A 153 6.77 18.40 -15.60
CA ILE A 153 6.13 19.18 -14.55
C ILE A 153 5.62 18.19 -13.50
N SER A 154 6.22 18.24 -12.33
CA SER A 154 5.88 17.40 -11.18
C SER A 154 4.89 18.08 -10.23
N PRO A 155 4.10 17.31 -9.47
CA PRO A 155 3.29 17.87 -8.39
C PRO A 155 4.21 18.52 -7.33
N VAL A 156 3.69 19.56 -6.66
CA VAL A 156 4.34 20.26 -5.53
C VAL A 156 4.14 19.46 -4.25
#